data_AF-A0A6C9QIH6-F1
#
_entry.id   AF-A0A6C9QIH6-F1
#
_cell.length_a   1.000
_cell.length_b   1.000
_cell.length_c   1.000
_cell.angle_alpha   90.00
_cell.angle_beta   90.00
_cell.angle_gamma   90.00
#
_symmetry.space_group_name_H-M   'P 1'
#
loop_
_entity.id
_entity.type
_entity.pdbx_description
1 polymer ?
#
loop_
_entity_poly.entity_id
_entity_poly.type
_entity_poly.pdbx_seq_one_letter_code
_entity_poly.pdbx_strand_id
1 'polypeptide(L)' 'VIEGKVRRTVYYRFATREEREGKMSTNLIFKECRQSAAMKRVLAVYGVKR' A
#
# COMPACT_ATOMS: atom_id res chain seq x y z
N VAL A 1 -26.56 4.75 -3.23
CA VAL A 1 -26.20 3.35 -3.55
C VAL A 1 -24.82 3.11 -2.97
N ILE A 2 -24.67 2.19 -2.01
CA ILE A 2 -23.34 1.80 -1.52
C ILE A 2 -22.78 0.87 -2.60
N GLU A 3 -22.13 1.45 -3.61
CA GLU A 3 -21.64 0.70 -4.76
C GLU A 3 -20.52 -0.25 -4.34
N GLY A 4 -20.87 -1.54 -4.38
CA GLY A 4 -19.93 -2.58 -4.76
C GLY A 4 -19.08 -3.13 -3.64
N LYS A 5 -19.58 -4.17 -2.98
CA LYS A 5 -18.77 -5.14 -2.24
C LYS A 5 -17.71 -5.71 -3.20
N VAL A 6 -16.49 -5.14 -3.19
CA VAL A 6 -15.40 -5.52 -4.09
C VAL A 6 -14.96 -6.96 -3.75
N ARG A 7 -15.47 -7.95 -4.48
CA ARG A 7 -14.92 -9.31 -4.46
C ARG A 7 -13.63 -9.31 -5.27
N ARG A 8 -12.49 -9.09 -4.62
CA ARG A 8 -11.18 -9.26 -5.26
C ARG A 8 -10.82 -10.74 -5.28
N THR A 9 -10.50 -11.28 -6.45
CA THR A 9 -9.92 -12.60 -6.61
C THR A 9 -8.61 -12.65 -5.81
N VAL A 10 -8.52 -13.55 -4.83
CA VAL A 10 -7.33 -13.72 -4.00
C VAL A 10 -6.48 -14.83 -4.60
N TYR A 11 -5.34 -14.46 -5.18
CA TYR A 11 -4.32 -15.42 -5.60
C TYR A 11 -3.36 -15.63 -4.43
N TYR A 12 -3.24 -16.88 -3.98
CA TYR A 12 -2.21 -17.24 -3.01
C TYR A 12 -0.85 -17.12 -3.68
N ARG A 13 0.01 -16.29 -3.10
CA ARG A 13 1.42 -16.22 -3.45
C ARG A 13 2.24 -16.15 -2.19
N PHE A 14 3.47 -16.62 -2.25
CA PHE A 14 4.42 -16.41 -1.17
C PHE A 14 4.71 -14.91 -1.01
N ALA A 15 4.67 -14.44 0.24
CA ALA A 15 5.07 -13.07 0.57
C ALA A 15 6.57 -12.90 0.33
N THR A 16 6.97 -11.82 -0.35
CA THR A 16 8.38 -11.50 -0.52
C THR A 16 8.99 -11.14 0.83
N ARG A 17 10.32 -11.16 0.92
CA ARG A 17 11.02 -10.80 2.16
C ARG A 17 10.69 -9.37 2.60
N GLU A 18 10.57 -8.41 1.68
CA GLU A 18 10.25 -7.01 2.03
C GLU A 18 8.81 -6.84 2.55
N GLU A 19 7.89 -7.65 2.04
CA GLU A 19 6.50 -7.69 2.53
C GLU A 19 6.44 -8.29 3.92
N ARG A 20 7.23 -9.35 4.17
CA ARG A 20 7.36 -9.97 5.49
C ARG A 20 8.01 -9.04 6.52
N GLU A 21 8.95 -8.20 6.07
CA GLU A 21 9.59 -7.15 6.88
C GLU A 21 8.72 -5.88 7.02
N GLY A 22 7.50 -5.86 6.46
CA GLY A 22 6.57 -4.72 6.55
C GLY A 22 7.00 -3.47 5.78
N LYS A 23 8.03 -3.57 4.94
CA LYS A 23 8.56 -2.45 4.14
C LYS A 23 7.71 -2.18 2.89
N MET A 24 7.01 -3.20 2.40
CA MET A 24 6.21 -3.17 1.18
C MET A 24 4.81 -3.73 1.42
N SER A 25 3.78 -3.00 1.00
CA SER A 25 2.40 -3.50 1.02
C SER A 25 2.02 -4.07 -0.34
N THR A 26 1.36 -5.22 -0.32
CA THR A 26 0.75 -5.88 -1.50
C THR A 26 -0.50 -5.18 -1.98
N ASN A 27 -1.16 -4.42 -1.11
CA ASN A 27 -2.44 -3.81 -1.44
C ASN A 27 -2.21 -2.55 -2.27
N LEU A 28 -2.71 -2.59 -3.50
CA LEU A 28 -2.57 -1.52 -4.49
C LEU A 28 -3.10 -0.17 -3.99
N ILE A 29 -4.09 -0.17 -3.09
CA ILE A 29 -4.62 1.05 -2.45
C ILE A 29 -3.51 1.80 -1.72
N PHE A 30 -2.64 1.11 -0.99
CA PHE A 30 -1.53 1.76 -0.29
C PHE A 30 -0.45 2.25 -1.25
N LYS A 31 -0.26 1.58 -2.41
CA LYS A 31 0.65 2.06 -3.45
C LYS A 31 0.14 3.35 -4.10
N GLU A 32 -1.14 3.38 -4.47
CA GLU A 32 -1.80 4.57 -5.03
C GLU A 32 -1.80 5.73 -4.01
N CYS A 33 -2.16 5.43 -2.76
CA CYS A 33 -2.13 6.40 -1.68
C CYS A 33 -0.73 7.00 -1.50
N ARG A 34 0.33 6.16 -1.48
CA ARG A 34 1.73 6.60 -1.40
C ARG A 34 2.14 7.51 -2.55
N GLN A 35 1.58 7.31 -3.74
CA GLN A 35 1.89 8.12 -4.92
C GLN A 35 1.10 9.44 -4.99
N SER A 36 0.04 9.58 -4.18
CA SER A 36 -0.75 10.80 -4.10
C SER A 36 0.08 12.02 -3.69
N ALA A 37 -0.29 13.20 -4.18
CA ALA A 37 0.41 14.44 -3.86
C ALA A 37 0.43 14.73 -2.34
N ALA A 38 -0.66 14.40 -1.63
CA ALA A 38 -0.75 14.58 -0.19
C ALA A 38 0.23 13.66 0.56
N MET A 39 0.23 12.36 0.24
CA MET A 39 1.09 11.41 0.93
C MET A 39 2.58 11.65 0.62
N LYS A 40 2.91 12.09 -0.60
CA LYS A 40 4.28 12.53 -0.94
C LYS A 40 4.77 13.66 -0.03
N ARG A 41 3.92 14.65 0.28
CA ARG A 41 4.27 15.73 1.23
C ARG A 41 4.48 15.20 2.64
N VAL A 42 3.61 14.30 3.10
CA VAL A 42 3.74 13.69 4.44
C VAL A 42 5.03 12.88 4.54
N LEU A 43 5.34 12.07 3.52
CA LEU A 43 6.55 11.26 3.48
C LEU A 43 7.82 12.09 3.33
N ALA A 44 7.77 13.27 2.70
CA ALA A 44 8.91 14.18 2.68
C ALA A 44 9.28 14.68 4.09
N VAL A 45 8.31 14.78 5.01
CA VAL A 45 8.53 15.24 6.39
C VAL A 45 8.82 14.08 7.34
N TYR A 46 8.05 12.98 7.24
CA TYR A 46 8.06 11.87 8.21
C TYR A 46 8.60 10.55 7.64
N GLY A 47 8.81 10.46 6.33
CA GLY A 47 9.22 9.23 5.64
C GLY A 47 10.73 8.98 5.62
N VAL A 48 11.52 9.91 6.14
CA VAL A 48 12.97 9.72 6.31
C VAL A 48 13.18 8.80 7.51
N LYS A 49 13.52 7.53 7.25
CA LYS A 49 14.12 6.68 8.28
C LYS A 49 15.46 7.31 8.67
N ARG A 50 15.56 7.77 9.91
CA ARG A 50 16.84 7.87 10.62
C ARG A 50 17.41 6.47 10.83
#